data_AF-J9FBB9-F1
#
_entry.id   AF-J9FBB9-F1
#
_cell.length_a   1.000
_cell.length_b   1.000
_cell.length_c   1.000
_cell.angle_alpha   90.00
_cell.angle_beta   90.00
_cell.angle_gamma   90.00
#
_symmetry.space_group_name_H-M   'P 1'
#
loop_
_entity.id
_entity.type
_entity.pdbx_description
1 polymer ?
#
loop_
_entity_poly.entity_id
_entity_poly.type
_entity_poly.pdbx_seq_one_letter_code
_entity_poly.pdbx_strand_id
1 'polypeptide(L)'
;MSIFVPYKEYLILHGGFAKSSPNPIHQAANFFSEIHMYDTMTNEWIEVETEPPPPVIASHCACVVGDSLIIFGGSQNSRATNTVYVLDITTKIWHIPSFIE
;
A
#
# COMPACT_ATOMS: atom_id res chain seq x y z
N MET A 1 -10.85 0.04 1.68
CA MET A 1 -10.28 -1.31 1.68
C MET A 1 -8.79 -1.12 1.87
N SER A 2 -8.27 -1.60 2.99
CA SER A 2 -6.83 -1.79 3.19
C SER A 2 -6.46 -3.20 2.76
N ILE A 3 -5.18 -3.42 2.47
CA ILE A 3 -4.65 -4.74 2.15
C ILE A 3 -3.67 -5.18 3.24
N PHE A 4 -3.64 -6.48 3.48
CA PHE A 4 -2.66 -7.14 4.33
C PHE A 4 -2.01 -8.26 3.54
N VAL A 5 -0.68 -8.26 3.48
CA VAL A 5 0.10 -9.24 2.73
C VAL A 5 1.22 -9.79 3.62
N PRO A 6 1.36 -11.13 3.75
CA PRO A 6 2.44 -11.72 4.54
C PRO A 6 3.78 -11.57 3.81
N TYR A 7 4.84 -11.29 4.57
CA TYR A 7 6.21 -11.27 4.11
C TYR A 7 7.15 -11.68 5.26
N LYS A 8 7.72 -12.88 5.18
CA LYS A 8 8.55 -13.45 6.25
C LYS A 8 7.77 -13.43 7.59
N GLU A 9 8.37 -12.92 8.67
CA GLU A 9 7.73 -12.70 9.97
C GLU A 9 6.83 -11.46 10.06
N TYR A 10 6.64 -10.74 8.95
CA TYR A 10 5.87 -9.49 8.92
C TYR A 10 4.52 -9.64 8.22
N LEU A 11 3.55 -8.85 8.67
CA LEU A 11 2.36 -8.52 7.88
C LEU A 11 2.50 -7.09 7.35
N ILE A 12 2.55 -6.95 6.03
CA ILE A 12 2.60 -5.64 5.36
C ILE A 12 1.17 -5.11 5.20
N LEU A 13 0.93 -3.91 5.71
CA LEU A 13 -0.28 -3.12 5.54
C LEU A 13 -0.02 -1.99 4.56
N HIS A 14 -0.89 -1.86 3.55
CA HIS A 14 -0.92 -0.71 2.66
C HIS A 14 -2.35 -0.27 2.39
N GLY A 15 -2.52 1.03 2.18
CA GLY A 15 -3.80 1.60 1.79
C GLY A 15 -4.79 1.68 2.94
N GLY A 16 -6.06 1.83 2.57
CA GLY A 16 -7.15 1.99 3.52
C GLY A 16 -7.92 3.28 3.25
N PHE A 17 -9.14 3.32 3.76
CA PHE A 17 -9.88 4.58 3.85
C PHE A 17 -10.50 4.62 5.24
N ALA A 18 -10.42 5.78 5.88
CA ALA A 18 -11.24 6.06 7.05
C ALA A 18 -12.16 7.24 6.73
N LYS A 19 -13.44 7.08 7.07
CA LYS A 19 -14.31 8.24 7.19
C LYS A 19 -13.84 8.99 8.43
N SER A 20 -13.40 10.21 8.24
CA SER A 20 -13.21 11.17 9.32
C SER A 20 -14.52 11.26 10.12
N SER A 21 -14.43 11.59 11.41
CA SER A 21 -15.56 11.69 12.36
C SER A 21 -16.85 12.16 11.67
N PRO A 22 -18.02 11.56 11.97
CA PRO A 22 -19.29 11.99 11.37
C PRO A 22 -19.65 13.45 11.72
N ASN A 23 -18.95 14.08 12.67
CA ASN A 23 -19.01 15.50 12.95
C ASN A 23 -17.72 16.20 12.52
N PRO A 24 -17.79 17.14 11.55
CA PRO A 24 -18.95 17.60 10.77
C PRO A 24 -19.34 16.67 9.60
N ILE A 25 -20.62 16.72 9.19
CA ILE A 25 -21.31 15.80 8.25
C ILE A 25 -20.71 15.74 6.83
N HIS A 26 -19.85 16.70 6.46
CA HIS A 26 -19.29 16.85 5.10
C HIS A 26 -17.76 16.75 5.04
N GLN A 27 -17.16 15.89 5.87
CA GLN A 27 -15.70 15.71 5.81
C GLN A 27 -15.31 14.69 4.72
N ALA A 28 -14.29 15.04 3.93
CA ALA A 28 -13.72 14.13 2.95
C ALA A 28 -13.17 12.87 3.64
N ALA A 29 -13.27 11.73 2.96
CA ALA A 29 -12.63 10.50 3.42
C ALA A 29 -11.11 10.66 3.33
N ASN A 30 -10.39 10.20 4.36
CA ASN A 30 -8.95 10.14 4.33
C ASN A 30 -8.52 8.83 3.67
N PHE A 31 -7.65 8.94 2.68
CA PHE A 31 -6.99 7.82 2.04
C PHE A 31 -5.58 7.72 2.60
N PHE A 32 -5.23 6.52 3.04
CA PHE A 32 -3.89 6.21 3.53
C PHE A 32 -3.11 5.57 2.41
N SER A 33 -1.84 5.89 2.31
CA SER A 33 -0.90 5.30 1.34
C SER A 33 0.39 4.83 2.01
N GLU A 34 0.55 5.09 3.29
CA GLU A 34 1.69 4.69 4.09
C GLU A 34 1.83 3.16 4.09
N ILE A 35 3.08 2.70 4.12
CA ILE A 35 3.41 1.28 4.28
C ILE A 35 3.72 1.05 5.76
N HIS A 36 3.02 0.09 6.35
CA HIS A 36 3.31 -0.37 7.70
C HIS A 36 3.63 -1.86 7.68
N MET A 37 4.56 -2.27 8.54
CA MET A 37 4.90 -3.67 8.77
C MET A 37 4.59 -4.01 10.22
N TYR A 38 3.80 -5.04 10.43
CA TYR A 38 3.58 -5.60 11.76
C TYR A 38 4.50 -6.79 11.96
N ASP A 39 5.41 -6.68 12.92
CA ASP A 39 6.29 -7.77 13.34
C ASP A 39 5.50 -8.75 14.21
N THR A 40 5.29 -9.95 13.68
CA THR A 40 4.50 -10.98 14.39
C THR A 40 5.25 -11.61 15.55
N MET A 41 6.58 -11.45 15.63
CA MET A 41 7.42 -11.99 16.69
C MET A 41 7.50 -11.03 17.87
N THR A 42 7.64 -9.73 17.61
CA THR A 42 7.74 -8.71 18.66
C THR A 42 6.41 -8.05 19.02
N ASN A 43 5.37 -8.24 18.19
CA ASN A 43 4.07 -7.58 18.33
C ASN A 43 4.18 -6.05 18.22
N GLU A 44 5.02 -5.57 17.31
CA GLU A 44 5.28 -4.14 17.09
C GLU A 44 4.92 -3.72 15.67
N TRP A 45 4.55 -2.44 15.52
CA TRP A 45 4.30 -1.82 14.22
C TRP A 45 5.48 -0.96 13.82
N ILE A 46 5.89 -1.09 12.57
CA ILE A 46 7.00 -0.36 11.96
C ILE A 46 6.44 0.40 10.76
N GLU A 47 6.57 1.72 10.78
CA GLU A 47 6.31 2.53 9.58
C GLU A 47 7.51 2.43 8.63
N VAL A 48 7.22 2.20 7.34
CA VAL A 48 8.25 2.04 6.31
C VAL A 48 8.26 3.27 5.41
N GLU A 49 9.26 4.11 5.61
CA GLU A 49 9.57 5.18 4.66
C GLU A 49 10.11 4.58 3.35
N THR A 50 9.59 5.05 2.21
CA THR A 50 9.94 4.53 0.88
C THR A 50 10.25 5.68 -0.08
N GLU A 51 11.05 5.40 -1.10
CA GLU A 51 11.42 6.36 -2.14
C GLU A 51 11.18 5.81 -3.55
N PRO A 52 10.46 6.53 -4.45
CA PRO A 52 9.62 7.69 -4.16
C PRO A 52 8.50 7.36 -3.15
N PRO A 53 7.74 8.36 -2.65
CA PRO A 53 6.64 8.11 -1.73
C PRO A 53 5.63 7.08 -2.28
N PRO A 54 4.92 6.35 -1.40
CA PRO A 54 3.99 5.31 -1.82
C PRO A 54 2.90 5.83 -2.78
N PRO A 55 2.41 4.98 -3.70
CA PRO A 55 1.31 5.35 -4.58
C PRO A 55 0.04 5.59 -3.77
N VAL A 56 -0.58 6.77 -3.94
CA VAL A 56 -1.90 7.07 -3.35
C VAL A 56 -2.98 6.34 -4.15
N ILE A 57 -3.34 5.13 -3.70
CA ILE A 57 -4.26 4.24 -4.41
C ILE A 57 -5.14 3.44 -3.47
N ALA A 58 -6.45 3.38 -3.75
CA ALA A 58 -7.44 2.68 -2.94
C ALA A 58 -8.05 1.50 -3.68
N SER A 59 -8.62 0.53 -2.94
CA SER A 59 -9.33 -0.63 -3.51
C SER A 59 -8.50 -1.41 -4.55
N HIS A 60 -7.19 -1.46 -4.34
CA HIS A 60 -6.24 -2.20 -5.15
C HIS A 60 -6.08 -3.63 -4.64
N CYS A 61 -5.43 -4.47 -5.43
CA CYS A 61 -4.97 -5.80 -5.00
C CYS A 61 -3.46 -5.79 -4.82
N ALA A 62 -2.93 -6.67 -3.98
CA ALA A 62 -1.50 -6.86 -3.87
C ALA A 62 -1.10 -8.30 -3.54
N CYS A 63 0.16 -8.61 -3.84
CA CYS A 63 0.84 -9.83 -3.44
C CYS A 63 2.32 -9.54 -3.17
N VAL A 64 2.99 -10.48 -2.52
CA VAL A 64 4.44 -10.46 -2.35
C VAL A 64 5.03 -11.64 -3.12
N VAL A 65 6.09 -11.38 -3.90
CA VAL A 65 6.86 -12.39 -4.62
C VAL A 65 8.34 -12.13 -4.37
N GLY A 66 9.02 -13.05 -3.69
CA GLY A 66 10.38 -12.80 -3.20
C GLY A 66 10.38 -11.62 -2.22
N ASP A 67 11.25 -10.65 -2.48
CA ASP A 67 11.32 -9.39 -1.72
C ASP A 67 10.59 -8.23 -2.43
N SER A 68 9.65 -8.54 -3.33
CA SER A 68 8.86 -7.54 -4.06
C SER A 68 7.40 -7.53 -3.64
N LEU A 69 6.93 -6.40 -3.12
CA LEU A 69 5.50 -6.12 -2.94
C LEU A 69 4.95 -5.55 -4.25
N ILE A 70 3.97 -6.24 -4.82
CA ILE A 70 3.36 -5.90 -6.10
C ILE A 70 1.94 -5.42 -5.84
N ILE A 71 1.61 -4.22 -6.30
CA ILE A 71 0.26 -3.63 -6.27
C ILE A 71 -0.26 -3.52 -7.69
N PHE A 72 -1.49 -3.97 -7.94
CA PHE A 72 -2.13 -3.87 -9.24
C PHE A 72 -3.49 -3.19 -9.16
N GLY A 73 -3.67 -2.22 -10.07
CA GLY A 73 -4.92 -1.55 -10.33
C GLY A 73 -5.50 -0.85 -9.10
N GLY A 74 -6.83 -0.74 -9.04
CA GLY A 74 -7.54 -0.01 -8.00
C GLY A 74 -8.02 1.35 -8.50
N SER A 75 -8.20 2.29 -7.57
CA SER A 75 -8.74 3.62 -7.84
C SER A 75 -7.75 4.71 -7.41
N GLN A 76 -7.38 5.55 -8.36
CA GLN A 76 -6.51 6.70 -8.17
C GLN A 76 -7.22 7.94 -8.72
N ASN A 77 -7.32 9.02 -7.94
CA ASN A 77 -8.04 10.25 -8.33
C ASN A 77 -9.46 10.00 -8.85
N SER A 78 -10.19 9.09 -8.18
CA SER A 78 -11.55 8.67 -8.55
C SER A 78 -11.67 7.99 -9.92
N ARG A 79 -10.56 7.46 -10.47
CA ARG A 79 -10.53 6.69 -11.72
C ARG A 79 -9.94 5.31 -11.49
N ALA A 80 -10.55 4.32 -12.11
CA ALA A 80 -9.97 2.99 -12.17
C ALA A 80 -8.64 3.04 -12.95
N THR A 81 -7.65 2.31 -12.47
CA THR A 81 -6.34 2.19 -13.13
C THR A 81 -5.96 0.73 -13.29
N ASN A 82 -5.10 0.46 -14.27
CA ASN A 82 -4.42 -0.82 -14.51
C ASN A 82 -2.91 -0.71 -14.26
N THR A 83 -2.44 0.36 -13.62
CA THR A 83 -1.03 0.53 -13.28
C THR A 83 -0.57 -0.57 -12.32
N VAL A 84 0.64 -1.09 -12.56
CA VAL A 84 1.37 -1.95 -11.62
C VAL A 84 2.41 -1.09 -10.92
N TYR A 85 2.43 -1.17 -9.59
CA TYR A 85 3.49 -0.61 -8.76
C TYR A 85 4.23 -1.75 -8.08
N VAL A 86 5.56 -1.67 -8.04
CA VAL A 86 6.41 -2.65 -7.37
C VAL A 86 7.29 -1.93 -6.37
N LEU A 87 7.22 -2.36 -5.11
CA LEU A 87 8.15 -1.97 -4.06
C LEU A 87 9.15 -3.11 -3.87
N ASP A 88 10.44 -2.82 -4.05
CA ASP A 88 11.48 -3.65 -3.49
C ASP A 88 11.49 -3.41 -1.96
N ILE A 89 11.10 -4.42 -1.19
CA ILE A 89 10.92 -4.32 0.25
C ILE A 89 12.27 -4.12 0.95
N THR A 90 13.35 -4.63 0.38
CA THR A 90 14.70 -4.53 0.96
C THR A 90 15.29 -3.14 0.75
N THR A 91 15.21 -2.63 -0.48
CA THR A 91 15.75 -1.30 -0.81
C THR A 91 14.77 -0.18 -0.49
N LYS A 92 13.49 -0.51 -0.25
CA LYS A 92 12.39 0.43 -0.03
C LYS A 92 12.15 1.34 -1.24
N ILE A 93 12.41 0.84 -2.44
CA ILE A 93 12.29 1.60 -3.69
C ILE A 93 11.06 1.19 -4.49
N TRP A 94 10.21 2.17 -4.80
CA TRP A 94 9.09 1.99 -5.72
C TRP A 94 9.50 2.18 -7.18
N HIS A 95 8.93 1.36 -8.05
CA HIS A 95 9.03 1.56 -9.51
C HIS A 95 7.79 1.01 -10.22
N ILE A 96 7.62 1.46 -11.47
CA ILE A 96 6.65 0.88 -12.41
C ILE A 96 7.45 -0.10 -13.28
N PRO A 97 7.07 -1.38 -13.35
CA PRO A 97 7.79 -2.37 -14.13
C PRO A 97 7.64 -2.07 -15.63
N SER A 98 8.71 -2.26 -16.40
CA SER A 98 8.64 -2.27 -17.86
C SER A 98 8.21 -3.64 -18.34
N PHE A 99 7.18 -3.70 -19.18
CA PHE A 99 6.79 -4.92 -19.87
C PHE A 99 7.70 -5.11 -21.08
N ILE A 100 8.20 -6.34 -21.26
CA ILE A 100 8.86 -6.74 -22.50
C ILE A 100 7.74 -7.26 -23.41
N GLU A 101 7.61 -6.67 -24.60
CA GLU A 101 6.73 -7.15 -25.67
C GLU A 101 7.30 -8.39 -26.36
#